data_AF-A0A3L7BU29-F1
#
_entry.id   AF-A0A3L7BU29-F1
#
_cell.length_a   1.000
_cell.length_b   1.000
_cell.length_c   1.000
_cell.angle_alpha   90.00
_cell.angle_beta   90.00
_cell.angle_gamma   90.00
#
_symmetry.space_group_name_H-M   'P 1'
#
loop_
_entity.id
_entity.type
_entity.pdbx_description
1 polymer ?
#
loop_
_entity_poly.entity_id
_entity_poly.type
_entity_poly.pdbx_seq_one_letter_code
_entity_poly.pdbx_strand_id
1 'polypeptide(L)'
;MAGLVVLKPGVDWSATGGLFDWTLEFLIGRLSDEQTAAHLQEIVDNNLGSLWIDDLPAAAQQEVVKHWRDGLVAAGEQQLPDSEHKADVIRHLQELVDATYWDGCTGPNDPA
;
A
#
# COMPACT_ATOMS: atom_id res chain seq x y z
N MET A 1 -13.37 8.97 -6.02
CA MET A 1 -13.46 8.68 -4.57
C MET A 1 -12.05 8.48 -4.04
N ALA A 2 -11.83 8.61 -2.74
CA ALA A 2 -10.52 8.35 -2.12
C ALA A 2 -10.43 6.88 -1.70
N GLY A 3 -9.23 6.32 -1.72
CA GLY A 3 -8.93 4.97 -1.26
C GLY A 3 -8.13 4.99 0.04
N LEU A 4 -8.32 3.99 0.89
CA LEU A 4 -7.69 3.88 2.21
C LEU A 4 -6.99 2.53 2.38
N VAL A 5 -5.70 2.54 2.71
CA VAL A 5 -4.98 1.35 3.18
C VAL A 5 -4.72 1.50 4.67
N VAL A 6 -5.25 0.59 5.47
CA VAL A 6 -4.95 0.51 6.91
C VAL A 6 -3.92 -0.58 7.12
N LEU A 7 -2.67 -0.20 7.38
CA LEU A 7 -1.57 -1.14 7.60
C LEU A 7 -1.71 -1.81 8.98
N LYS A 8 -2.09 -1.01 9.98
CA LYS A 8 -2.41 -1.44 11.35
C LYS A 8 -3.19 -0.32 12.06
N PRO A 9 -3.77 -0.57 13.25
CA PRO A 9 -4.47 0.48 13.99
C PRO A 9 -3.60 1.74 14.19
N GLY A 10 -4.07 2.88 13.67
CA GLY A 10 -3.38 4.17 13.76
C GLY A 10 -2.25 4.39 12.74
N VAL A 11 -2.05 3.47 11.79
CA VAL A 11 -1.16 3.67 10.63
C VAL A 11 -1.96 3.41 9.37
N ASP A 12 -2.40 4.50 8.75
CA ASP A 12 -3.16 4.51 7.52
C ASP A 12 -2.45 5.30 6.42
N TRP A 13 -2.78 4.95 5.19
CA TRP A 13 -2.35 5.64 3.99
C TRP A 13 -3.58 5.89 3.12
N SER A 14 -3.83 7.16 2.79
CA SER A 14 -4.99 7.58 2.01
C SER A 14 -4.54 8.14 0.67
N ALA A 15 -5.18 7.73 -0.41
CA ALA A 15 -4.84 8.16 -1.77
C ALA A 15 -6.07 8.49 -2.61
N THR A 16 -5.86 9.04 -3.81
CA THR A 16 -6.92 9.12 -4.81
C THR A 16 -7.31 7.72 -5.27
N GLY A 17 -8.57 7.51 -5.68
CA GLY A 17 -9.07 6.19 -6.09
C GLY A 17 -8.20 5.54 -7.16
N GLY A 18 -7.81 6.29 -8.20
CA GLY A 18 -6.95 5.73 -9.26
C GLY A 18 -5.56 5.31 -8.77
N LEU A 19 -4.97 6.02 -7.80
CA LEU A 19 -3.68 5.61 -7.21
C LEU A 19 -3.84 4.43 -6.26
N PHE A 20 -4.94 4.38 -5.51
CA PHE A 20 -5.29 3.24 -4.66
C PHE A 20 -5.49 1.98 -5.51
N ASP A 21 -6.32 2.04 -6.56
CA ASP A 21 -6.59 0.93 -7.48
C ASP A 21 -5.28 0.43 -8.10
N TRP A 22 -4.46 1.33 -8.63
CA TRP A 22 -3.14 0.99 -9.20
C TRP A 22 -2.22 0.31 -8.19
N THR A 23 -2.25 0.75 -6.92
CA THR A 23 -1.44 0.16 -5.84
C THR A 23 -1.88 -1.27 -5.52
N LEU A 24 -3.17 -1.57 -5.64
CA LEU A 24 -3.70 -2.94 -5.46
C LEU A 24 -3.42 -3.80 -6.71
N GLU A 25 -3.60 -3.25 -7.91
CA GLU A 25 -3.27 -3.94 -9.17
C GLU A 25 -1.79 -4.34 -9.24
N PHE A 26 -0.90 -3.52 -8.67
CA PHE A 26 0.50 -3.88 -8.49
C PHE A 26 0.67 -5.18 -7.67
N LEU A 27 -0.15 -5.42 -6.65
CA LEU A 27 -0.08 -6.63 -5.84
C LEU A 27 -0.72 -7.84 -6.50
N ILE A 28 -1.88 -7.68 -7.15
CA ILE A 28 -2.70 -8.80 -7.65
C ILE A 28 -1.90 -9.77 -8.53
N GLY A 29 -1.05 -9.24 -9.42
CA GLY A 29 -0.21 -10.07 -10.30
C GLY A 29 1.05 -10.66 -9.65
N ARG A 30 1.29 -10.41 -8.35
CA ARG A 30 2.53 -10.75 -7.63
C ARG A 30 2.32 -11.66 -6.43
N LEU A 31 1.11 -11.70 -5.87
CA LEU A 31 0.78 -12.53 -4.72
C LEU A 31 0.77 -14.02 -5.07
N SER A 32 1.30 -14.84 -4.16
CA SER A 32 1.28 -16.30 -4.28
C SER A 32 -0.06 -16.89 -3.83
N ASP A 33 -0.77 -16.21 -2.94
CA ASP A 33 -2.08 -16.64 -2.46
C ASP A 33 -3.21 -16.16 -3.39
N GLU A 34 -3.76 -17.09 -4.17
CA GLU A 34 -4.80 -16.79 -5.17
C GLU A 34 -6.07 -16.22 -4.54
N GLN A 35 -6.40 -16.62 -3.30
CA GLN A 35 -7.59 -16.13 -2.60
C GLN A 35 -7.42 -14.66 -2.18
N THR A 36 -6.25 -14.27 -1.69
CA THR A 36 -5.91 -12.88 -1.39
C THR A 36 -5.89 -12.04 -2.67
N ALA A 37 -5.30 -12.55 -3.75
CA ALA A 37 -5.30 -11.86 -5.04
C ALA A 37 -6.73 -11.63 -5.55
N ALA A 38 -7.61 -12.64 -5.45
CA ALA A 38 -9.02 -12.51 -5.81
C ALA A 38 -9.74 -11.48 -4.92
N HIS A 39 -9.48 -11.47 -3.61
CA HIS A 39 -10.06 -10.48 -2.71
C HIS A 39 -9.63 -9.05 -3.06
N LEU A 40 -8.35 -8.82 -3.36
CA LEU A 40 -7.89 -7.51 -3.83
C LEU A 40 -8.54 -7.11 -5.16
N GLN A 41 -8.73 -8.07 -6.08
CA GLN A 41 -9.44 -7.83 -7.32
C GLN A 41 -10.90 -7.41 -7.06
N GLU A 42 -11.60 -8.04 -6.12
CA GLU A 42 -12.96 -7.65 -5.74
C GLU A 42 -13.02 -6.22 -5.19
N ILE A 43 -12.01 -5.78 -4.42
CA ILE A 43 -11.92 -4.40 -3.91
C ILE A 43 -11.83 -3.40 -5.07
N VAL A 44 -10.99 -3.68 -6.07
CA VAL A 44 -10.81 -2.85 -7.26
C VAL A 44 -12.07 -2.85 -8.13
N ASP A 45 -12.59 -4.03 -8.46
CA ASP A 45 -13.74 -4.19 -9.37
C ASP A 45 -15.02 -3.56 -8.81
N ASN A 46 -15.23 -3.65 -7.49
CA ASN A 46 -16.40 -3.07 -6.83
C ASN A 46 -16.16 -1.66 -6.26
N ASN A 47 -14.94 -1.10 -6.45
CA ASN A 47 -14.54 0.21 -5.94
C ASN A 47 -14.86 0.37 -4.43
N LEU A 48 -14.49 -0.63 -3.62
CA LEU A 48 -14.76 -0.65 -2.18
C LEU A 48 -13.95 0.42 -1.42
N GLY A 49 -12.90 0.96 -2.06
CA GLY A 49 -12.15 2.14 -1.61
C GLY A 49 -11.38 1.94 -0.31
N SER A 50 -11.21 0.70 0.15
CA SER A 50 -10.49 0.44 1.39
C SER A 50 -9.93 -0.97 1.49
N LEU A 51 -8.76 -1.11 2.11
CA LEU A 51 -8.05 -2.36 2.38
C LEU A 51 -7.49 -2.32 3.81
N TRP A 52 -7.82 -3.34 4.62
CA TRP A 52 -7.18 -3.57 5.91
C TRP A 52 -6.17 -4.69 5.76
N ILE A 53 -4.90 -4.40 6.03
CA ILE A 53 -3.84 -5.41 5.96
C ILE A 53 -4.03 -6.46 7.05
N ASP A 54 -4.49 -6.07 8.23
CA ASP A 54 -4.72 -6.98 9.36
C ASP A 54 -5.81 -8.05 9.09
N ASP A 55 -6.73 -7.79 8.15
CA ASP A 55 -7.76 -8.75 7.71
C ASP A 55 -7.20 -9.85 6.79
N LEU A 56 -6.00 -9.65 6.22
CA LEU A 56 -5.38 -10.65 5.36
C LEU A 56 -4.72 -11.76 6.18
N PRO A 57 -4.57 -12.99 5.63
CA PRO A 57 -3.77 -14.02 6.26
C PRO A 57 -2.33 -13.55 6.53
N ALA A 58 -1.73 -13.92 7.66
CA ALA A 58 -0.42 -13.44 8.07
C ALA A 58 0.69 -13.64 7.00
N ALA A 59 0.65 -14.74 6.25
CA ALA A 59 1.57 -14.99 5.13
C ALA A 59 1.38 -13.96 3.99
N ALA A 60 0.13 -13.66 3.66
CA ALA A 60 -0.21 -12.66 2.64
C ALA A 60 0.14 -11.24 3.09
N GLN A 61 -0.04 -10.90 4.37
CA GLN A 61 0.41 -9.61 4.91
C GLN A 61 1.91 -9.39 4.69
N GLN A 62 2.72 -10.41 5.03
CA GLN A 62 4.17 -10.37 4.85
C GLN A 62 4.55 -10.24 3.37
N GLU A 63 3.85 -10.96 2.50
CA GLU A 63 4.07 -10.92 1.05
C GLU A 63 3.70 -9.55 0.46
N VAL A 64 2.55 -8.97 0.82
CA VAL A 64 2.13 -7.62 0.42
C VAL A 64 3.18 -6.58 0.83
N VAL A 65 3.56 -6.58 2.11
CA VAL A 65 4.57 -5.64 2.63
C VAL A 65 5.90 -5.81 1.91
N LYS A 66 6.33 -7.04 1.66
CA LYS A 66 7.55 -7.33 0.90
C LYS A 66 7.48 -6.77 -0.51
N HIS A 67 6.40 -7.03 -1.25
CA HIS A 67 6.25 -6.52 -2.63
C HIS A 67 6.24 -5.00 -2.69
N TRP A 68 5.60 -4.34 -1.73
CA TRP A 68 5.62 -2.89 -1.66
C TRP A 68 7.03 -2.35 -1.46
N ARG A 69 7.75 -2.87 -0.47
CA ARG A 69 9.13 -2.48 -0.17
C ARG A 69 10.09 -2.73 -1.33
N ASP A 70 9.93 -3.86 -2.01
CA ASP A 70 10.88 -4.30 -3.04
C ASP A 70 10.67 -3.60 -4.39
N GLY A 71 9.46 -3.11 -4.70
CA GLY A 71 9.17 -2.71 -6.09
C GLY A 71 8.07 -1.70 -6.35
N LEU A 72 7.28 -1.26 -5.35
CA LEU A 72 6.16 -0.36 -5.62
C LEU A 72 6.60 0.98 -6.22
N VAL A 73 7.62 1.59 -5.61
CA VAL A 73 8.15 2.90 -6.03
C VAL A 73 8.76 2.82 -7.43
N ALA A 74 9.60 1.82 -7.67
CA ALA A 74 10.22 1.59 -8.98
C ALA A 74 9.18 1.30 -10.08
N ALA A 75 8.13 0.54 -9.76
CA ALA A 75 7.01 0.32 -10.69
C ALA A 75 6.26 1.63 -10.99
N GLY A 76 6.06 2.46 -9.97
CA GLY A 76 5.45 3.78 -10.11
C GLY A 76 6.26 4.67 -11.05
N GLU A 77 7.58 4.74 -10.88
CA GLU A 77 8.47 5.55 -11.73
C GLU A 77 8.39 5.14 -13.20
N GLN A 78 8.22 3.84 -13.47
CA GLN A 78 8.20 3.28 -14.82
C GLN A 78 6.83 3.35 -15.50
N GLN A 79 5.75 3.11 -14.74
CA GLN A 79 4.42 2.84 -15.31
C GLN A 79 3.46 4.02 -15.18
N LEU A 80 3.66 4.90 -14.18
CA LEU A 80 2.77 6.05 -14.02
C LEU A 80 3.03 7.09 -15.13
N PRO A 81 1.95 7.74 -15.62
CA PRO A 81 2.04 8.74 -16.66
C PRO A 81 3.02 9.86 -16.30
N ASP A 82 3.84 10.25 -17.27
CA ASP A 82 4.71 11.40 -17.11
C ASP A 82 3.87 12.69 -17.07
N SER A 83 3.91 13.36 -15.91
CA SER A 83 3.13 14.56 -15.63
C SER A 83 3.86 15.41 -14.60
N GLU A 84 3.48 16.67 -14.48
CA GLU A 84 4.04 17.59 -13.47
C GLU A 84 3.86 17.09 -12.03
N HIS A 85 2.87 16.22 -11.78
CA HIS A 85 2.58 15.64 -10.47
C HIS A 85 3.26 14.28 -10.22
N LYS A 86 3.98 13.72 -11.20
CA LYS A 86 4.56 12.37 -11.07
C LYS A 86 5.45 12.26 -9.85
N ALA A 87 6.33 13.23 -9.62
CA ALA A 87 7.22 13.24 -8.46
C ALA A 87 6.45 13.20 -7.12
N ASP A 88 5.33 13.93 -7.01
CA ASP A 88 4.48 13.90 -5.81
C ASP A 88 3.79 12.55 -5.63
N VAL A 89 3.33 11.93 -6.72
CA VAL A 89 2.74 10.59 -6.68
C VAL A 89 3.78 9.54 -6.24
N ILE A 90 5.00 9.60 -6.77
CA ILE A 90 6.08 8.69 -6.36
C ILE A 90 6.45 8.89 -4.89
N ARG A 91 6.55 10.15 -4.43
CA ARG A 91 6.77 10.45 -3.01
C ARG A 91 5.64 9.87 -2.15
N HIS A 92 4.40 9.96 -2.60
CA HIS A 92 3.27 9.43 -1.87
C HIS A 92 3.23 7.88 -1.82
N LEU A 93 3.71 7.20 -2.87
CA LEU A 93 3.96 5.75 -2.82
C LEU A 93 5.11 5.41 -1.85
N GLN A 94 6.15 6.24 -1.78
CA GLN A 94 7.23 6.08 -0.81
C GLN A 94 6.71 6.21 0.63
N GLU A 95 5.78 7.12 0.91
CA GLU A 95 5.14 7.26 2.23
C GLU A 95 4.43 5.96 2.65
N LEU A 96 3.75 5.26 1.72
CA LEU A 96 3.17 3.93 2.00
C LEU A 96 4.26 2.91 2.34
N VAL A 97 5.34 2.86 1.56
CA VAL A 97 6.46 1.95 1.81
C VAL A 97 7.10 2.23 3.17
N ASP A 98 7.35 3.49 3.49
CA ASP A 98 7.94 3.92 4.77
C ASP A 98 7.03 3.56 5.94
N ALA A 99 5.71 3.71 5.79
CA ALA A 99 4.72 3.31 6.80
C ALA A 99 4.79 1.80 7.11
N THR A 100 5.20 0.97 6.15
CA THR A 100 5.40 -0.47 6.42
C THR A 100 6.57 -0.73 7.38
N TYR A 101 7.58 0.14 7.41
CA TYR A 101 8.74 0.02 8.31
C TYR A 101 8.47 0.61 9.68
N TRP A 102 7.35 1.32 9.84
CA TRP A 102 6.97 1.96 11.10
C TRP A 102 6.49 0.92 12.12
N ASP A 103 7.39 0.05 12.58
CA ASP A 103 7.26 -0.77 13.77
C ASP A 103 7.45 0.12 15.01
N GLY A 104 6.52 1.06 15.22
CA GLY A 104 6.42 1.89 16.41
C GLY A 104 7.75 2.47 16.88
N CYS A 105 8.10 3.68 16.44
CA CYS A 105 9.15 4.42 17.13
C CYS A 105 8.81 4.52 18.62
N THR A 106 9.52 3.75 19.44
CA THR A 106 9.99 4.21 20.74
C THR A 106 10.73 5.52 20.53
N GLY A 107 10.05 6.63 20.84
CA GLY A 107 10.69 7.85 21.27
C GLY A 107 11.01 7.74 22.78
N PRO A 108 12.16 8.22 23.24
CA PRO A 108 12.80 7.78 24.49
C PRO A 108 12.10 8.33 25.75
N ASN A 109 12.02 7.50 26.80
CA ASN A 109 12.24 8.03 28.15
C ASN A 109 13.64 8.62 28.18
N ASP A 110 13.79 9.92 28.50
CA ASP A 110 14.50 10.44 29.69
C ASP A 110 14.42 12.00 29.72
N PRO A 111 14.80 12.70 30.81
CA PRO A 111 13.86 13.39 31.69
C PRO A 111 14.09 14.92 31.80
N ALA A 112 13.15 15.63 32.41
CA ALA A 112 13.38 16.83 33.22
C ALA A 112 12.18 17.05 34.17
#